data_AF-A0AAV9B4U1-F1
#
_entry.id   AF-A0AAV9B4U1-F1
#
_cell.length_a   1.000
_cell.length_b   1.000
_cell.length_c   1.000
_cell.angle_alpha   90.00
_cell.angle_beta   90.00
_cell.angle_gamma   90.00
#
_symmetry.space_group_name_H-M   'P 1'
#
loop_
_entity.id
_entity.type
_entity.pdbx_description
1 polymer ?
#
loop_
_entity_poly.entity_id
_entity_poly.type
_entity_poly.pdbx_seq_one_letter_code
_entity_poly.pdbx_strand_id
1 'polypeptide(L)' 'MSTGEQACSLAAVLLYDDGIPITAEKISTVIKAANVTIDSYWPGLFAKLFEKKNIEELIFNVGSGEIISNGIT' A
#
# COMPACT_ATOMS: atom_id res chain seq x y z
N MET A 1 10.11 -5.29 8.16
CA MET A 1 9.57 -5.25 6.79
C MET A 1 8.80 -6.53 6.56
N SER A 2 7.48 -6.49 6.70
CA SER A 2 6.64 -7.66 6.51
C SER A 2 6.48 -7.94 5.01
N THR A 3 6.41 -9.22 4.61
CA THR A 3 6.24 -9.61 3.19
C THR A 3 5.00 -8.95 2.56
N GLY A 4 3.94 -8.73 3.35
CA GLY A 4 2.73 -8.03 2.88
C GLY A 4 2.93 -6.56 2.56
N GLU A 5 3.71 -5.84 3.35
CA GLU A 5 4.03 -4.42 3.12
C GLU A 5 4.86 -4.24 1.84
N GLN A 6 5.86 -5.11 1.66
CA GLN A 6 6.70 -5.10 0.46
C GLN A 6 5.92 -5.46 -0.79
N ALA A 7 5.12 -6.53 -0.73
CA ALA A 7 4.37 -6.97 -1.88
C ALA A 7 3.32 -5.92 -2.30
N CYS A 8 2.63 -5.28 -1.35
CA CYS A 8 1.70 -4.20 -1.66
C CYS A 8 2.39 -2.95 -2.23
N SER A 9 3.55 -2.57 -1.70
CA SER A 9 4.32 -1.43 -2.21
C SER A 9 4.80 -1.69 -3.64
N LEU A 10 5.30 -2.90 -3.93
CA LEU A 10 5.73 -3.29 -5.27
C LEU A 10 4.55 -3.35 -6.24
N ALA A 11 3.41 -3.91 -5.82
CA ALA A 11 2.19 -3.96 -6.65
C ALA A 11 1.68 -2.54 -6.96
N ALA A 12 1.74 -1.62 -6.01
CA ALA A 12 1.32 -0.24 -6.21
C ALA A 12 2.21 0.51 -7.20
N VAL A 13 3.54 0.38 -7.09
CA VAL A 13 4.50 0.99 -8.03
C VAL A 13 4.35 0.39 -9.42
N LEU A 14 4.13 -0.92 -9.53
CA LEU A 14 3.90 -1.59 -10.81
C LEU A 14 2.64 -1.06 -11.51
N LEU A 15 1.53 -0.93 -10.78
CA LEU A 15 0.30 -0.36 -11.33
C LEU A 15 0.48 1.10 -11.73
N TYR A 16 1.25 1.87 -10.97
CA TYR A 16 1.58 3.25 -11.28
C TYR A 16 2.42 3.39 -12.56
N ASP A 17 3.43 2.53 -12.74
CA ASP A 17 4.28 2.50 -13.95
C ASP A 17 3.46 2.20 -15.21
N ASP A 18 2.49 1.29 -15.09
CA ASP A 18 1.55 0.93 -16.17
C ASP A 18 0.43 1.98 -16.38
N GLY A 19 0.38 3.05 -15.56
CA GLY A 19 -0.67 4.07 -15.60
C GLY A 19 -2.05 3.55 -15.17
N ILE A 20 -2.11 2.40 -14.50
CA ILE A 20 -3.33 1.78 -14.00
C ILE A 20 -3.65 2.34 -12.61
N PRO A 21 -4.92 2.67 -12.32
CA PRO A 21 -5.31 3.14 -11.00
C PRO A 21 -5.03 2.09 -9.92
N ILE A 22 -4.37 2.53 -8.85
CA ILE A 22 -3.98 1.68 -7.72
C ILE A 22 -5.19 1.44 -6.81
N THR A 23 -5.91 0.35 -7.06
CA THR A 23 -7.08 -0.06 -6.25
C THR A 23 -6.83 -1.36 -5.49
N ALA A 24 -7.60 -1.62 -4.44
CA ALA A 24 -7.46 -2.80 -3.61
C ALA A 24 -7.64 -4.11 -4.40
N GLU A 25 -8.51 -4.11 -5.42
CA GLU A 25 -8.71 -5.24 -6.34
C GLU A 25 -7.49 -5.49 -7.22
N LYS A 26 -6.89 -4.42 -7.78
CA LYS A 26 -5.72 -4.52 -8.66
C LYS A 26 -4.49 -4.98 -7.88
N ILE A 27 -4.27 -4.41 -6.69
CA ILE A 27 -3.22 -4.87 -5.77
C ILE A 27 -3.43 -6.35 -5.45
N SER A 28 -4.64 -6.76 -5.02
CA SER A 28 -4.92 -8.18 -4.72
C SER A 28 -4.69 -9.10 -5.91
N THR A 29 -4.94 -8.64 -7.13
CA THR A 29 -4.70 -9.41 -8.36
C THR A 29 -3.21 -9.62 -8.59
N VAL A 30 -2.40 -8.57 -8.47
CA VAL A 30 -0.93 -8.66 -8.63
C VAL A 30 -0.33 -9.58 -7.56
N ILE A 31 -0.81 -9.47 -6.32
CA ILE A 31 -0.34 -10.28 -5.19
C ILE A 31 -0.69 -11.75 -5.36
N LYS A 32 -1.91 -12.04 -5.82
CA LYS A 32 -2.34 -13.41 -6.19
C LYS A 32 -1.49 -13.96 -7.34
N ALA A 33 -1.18 -13.13 -8.34
CA ALA A 33 -0.30 -13.53 -9.45
C ALA A 33 1.15 -13.79 -8.97
N ALA A 34 1.62 -13.04 -7.98
CA ALA A 34 2.91 -13.25 -7.33
C ALA A 34 2.91 -14.45 -6.34
N ASN A 35 1.76 -15.10 -6.14
CA ASN A 35 1.56 -16.20 -5.19
C ASN A 35 2.00 -15.85 -3.76
N VAL A 36 1.82 -14.58 -3.36
CA VAL A 36 2.17 -14.08 -2.03
C VAL A 36 0.91 -13.99 -1.18
N THR A 37 0.97 -14.51 0.04
CA THR A 37 -0.11 -14.39 1.01
C THR A 37 0.05 -13.08 1.78
N ILE A 38 -0.94 -12.19 1.68
CA ILE A 38 -0.99 -10.94 2.44
C ILE A 38 -2.35 -10.82 3.14
N ASP A 39 -2.39 -10.13 4.28
CA ASP A 39 -3.65 -9.80 4.93
C ASP A 39 -4.50 -8.86 4.04
N SER A 40 -5.81 -9.14 3.95
CA SER A 40 -6.78 -8.30 3.24
C SER A 40 -6.86 -6.85 3.75
N TYR A 41 -6.27 -6.57 4.90
CA TYR A 41 -6.11 -5.21 5.40
C TYR A 41 -5.20 -4.35 4.51
N TRP A 42 -4.11 -4.92 4.00
CA TRP A 42 -3.09 -4.17 3.26
C TRP A 42 -3.57 -3.58 1.93
N PRO A 43 -4.25 -4.32 1.03
CA PRO A 43 -4.73 -3.76 -0.23
C PRO A 43 -5.71 -2.60 -0.01
N GLY A 44 -6.58 -2.71 0.99
CA GLY A 44 -7.55 -1.66 1.34
C GLY A 44 -6.89 -0.43 1.95
N LEU A 45 -5.86 -0.62 2.78
CA LEU A 45 -5.07 0.47 3.35
C LEU A 45 -4.34 1.23 2.23
N PHE A 46 -3.60 0.51 1.37
CA PHE A 46 -2.86 1.14 0.28
C PHE A 46 -3.77 1.84 -0.73
N ALA A 47 -4.92 1.24 -1.10
CA ALA A 47 -5.88 1.90 -1.98
C ALA A 47 -6.37 3.25 -1.43
N LYS A 48 -6.68 3.32 -0.13
CA LYS A 48 -7.08 4.59 0.53
C LYS A 48 -5.95 5.60 0.60
N LEU A 49 -4.72 5.12 0.79
CA LEU A 49 -3.52 5.96 0.82
C LEU A 49 -3.28 6.60 -0.56
N PHE A 50 -3.35 5.82 -1.64
CA PHE A 50 -3.17 6.33 -3.01
C PHE A 50 -4.35 7.15 -3.54
N GLU A 51 -5.56 6.95 -3.01
CA GLU A 51 -6.71 7.81 -3.34
C GLU A 51 -6.53 9.25 -2.79
N LYS A 52 -5.88 9.41 -1.63
CA LYS A 52 -5.73 10.70 -0.96
C LYS A 52 -4.40 11.42 -1.19
N LYS A 53 -3.34 10.71 -1.59
CA LYS A 53 -2.00 11.28 -1.72
C LYS A 53 -1.27 10.80 -2.98
N ASN A 54 -0.48 11.70 -3.58
CA ASN A 54 0.45 11.35 -4.65
C ASN A 54 1.46 10.31 -4.17
N ILE A 55 1.74 9.30 -5.00
CA ILE A 55 2.64 8.18 -4.70
C ILE A 55 4.02 8.64 -4.22
N GLU A 56 4.48 9.80 -4.71
CA GLU A 56 5.76 10.42 -4.37
C GLU A 56 5.83 10.84 -2.90
N GLU A 57 4.79 11.48 -2.37
CA GLU A 57 4.70 11.81 -0.94
C GLU A 57 4.56 10.56 -0.08
N LEU A 58 3.91 9.55 -0.62
CA LEU A 58 3.59 8.30 0.07
C LEU A 58 4.83 7.44 0.27
N ILE A 59 5.69 7.33 -0.76
CA ILE A 59 7.00 6.68 -0.66
C ILE A 59 7.89 7.44 0.34
N PHE A 60 7.82 8.77 0.37
CA PHE A 60 8.59 9.58 1.32
C PHE A 60 8.07 9.48 2.77
N ASN A 61 6.75 9.25 2.94
CA ASN A 61 6.09 9.24 4.24
C ASN A 61 5.73 7.84 4.75
N VAL A 62 6.02 6.76 4.02
CA VAL A 62 5.77 5.37 4.47
C VAL A 62 6.58 5.00 5.73
N GLY A 63 7.57 5.82 6.10
CA GLY A 63 8.27 5.77 7.39
C GLY A 63 7.52 6.42 8.57
N SER A 64 6.41 7.11 8.32
CA SER A 64 5.58 7.78 9.32
C SER A 64 4.27 7.01 9.53
N GLY A 65 4.36 5.68 9.70
CA GLY A 65 3.24 4.91 10.21
C GLY A 65 2.93 5.37 11.63
N GLU A 66 1.78 6.03 11.80
CA GLU A 66 1.09 6.30 13.07
C GLU A 66 1.95 6.28 14.34
N ILE A 67 2.47 7.44 14.75
CA ILE A 67 2.33 7.83 16.14
C ILE A 67 0.90 8.35 16.33
N ILE A 68 -0.07 7.44 16.49
CA ILE A 68 -1.28 7.78 17.24
C ILE A 68 -0.92 7.88 18.72
N SER A 69 -0.26 8.96 19.11
CA SER A 69 -0.22 9.38 20.52
C SER A 69 -1.59 9.95 20.88
N ASN A 70 -2.58 9.07 21.07
CA ASN A 70 -3.75 9.41 21.87
C ASN A 70 -3.25 9.81 23.26
N GLY A 71 -3.53 11.04 23.66
CA GLY A 71 -2.92 11.67 24.82
C GLY A 71 -3.13 10.91 26.13
N ILE A 72 -2.03 10.74 26.88
CA ILE A 72 -1.90 11.05 28.32
C ILE A 72 -0.46 11.53 28.55
N THR A 73 -0.27 12.83 28.68
CA THR A 73 0.75 13.49 29.51
C THR A 73 0.12 14.75 30.07
#